data_AF-A0A8S1R9Z5-F1
#
_entry.id   AF-A0A8S1R9Z5-F1
#
_cell.length_a   1.000
_cell.length_b   1.000
_cell.length_c   1.000
_cell.angle_alpha   90.00
_cell.angle_beta   90.00
_cell.angle_gamma   90.00
#
_symmetry.space_group_name_H-M   'P 1'
#
loop_
_entity.id
_entity.type
_entity.pdbx_description
1 polymer ?
#
loop_
_entity_poly.entity_id
_entity_poly.type
_entity_poly.pdbx_seq_one_letter_code
_entity_poly.pdbx_strand_id
1 'polypeptide(L)'
;MLNLFYGCDEVYSFENKEEIFKTLDFDQFGQMKLDFINKCITYKIDRRKFIRLIDLIFWIESGFVMIHLGQLLQLIINLLQKVQIMESKGIEHNYLNTHRIWLQLTQNSQYPTLIYQFLYYTIHFTGYQCPFYENQIKPSMKASHQINQIIIFIINRCYNSIHLKWTNLQKRNEIFEEILQPIINLCKSNSTSFEIITFIKEILMKYKYQDDQKNKMVQSLTIDDNYNDYFGSDRQELIPKINKDLTSMIEFGSQYGQIVIEFLLQNYIPIITQHLSSKSKIKFDYMMKCQEQHNIVKKRESKLKQQINELVQYQIKDNLQEYEKNYKFEITQQEMKQLEKDIVDQVFQSKFVQYFNNTYWLHSNNPDIDDAIFAIISKNIIEPVSEKIEILFMYKILLLIDDLI
;
A
#
# COMPACT_ATOMS: atom_id res chain seq x y z
N MET A 1 -18.14 -15.28 -1.75
CA MET A 1 -17.41 -14.02 -1.49
C MET A 1 -16.69 -14.15 -0.15
N LEU A 2 -15.45 -13.64 -0.06
CA LEU A 2 -14.68 -13.61 1.19
C LEU A 2 -14.92 -12.31 1.96
N ASN A 3 -15.06 -12.38 3.29
CA ASN A 3 -15.32 -11.23 4.16
C ASN A 3 -14.01 -10.52 4.57
N LEU A 4 -13.33 -9.87 3.63
CA LEU A 4 -12.13 -9.04 3.90
C LEU A 4 -12.47 -7.56 4.05
N PHE A 5 -13.44 -7.26 4.92
CA PHE A 5 -14.13 -5.97 4.93
C PHE A 5 -13.66 -5.06 6.05
N TYR A 6 -12.83 -4.07 5.72
CA TYR A 6 -12.43 -3.02 6.65
C TYR A 6 -12.16 -1.70 5.91
N GLY A 7 -12.27 -0.58 6.63
CA GLY A 7 -11.82 0.72 6.13
C GLY A 7 -10.31 0.85 6.29
N CYS A 8 -9.67 1.44 5.29
CA CYS A 8 -8.25 1.76 5.34
C CYS A 8 -8.03 3.24 4.99
N ASP A 9 -7.22 3.93 5.80
CA ASP A 9 -6.81 5.30 5.55
C ASP A 9 -5.35 5.30 5.06
N GLU A 10 -5.14 5.75 3.82
CA GLU A 10 -3.83 5.89 3.19
C GLU A 10 -3.49 7.37 3.06
N VAL A 11 -2.28 7.76 3.47
CA VAL A 11 -1.82 9.15 3.40
C VAL A 11 -0.69 9.24 2.38
N TYR A 12 -0.67 10.28 1.57
CA TYR A 12 0.45 10.55 0.66
C TYR A 12 0.73 12.05 0.63
N SER A 13 1.99 12.44 0.55
CA SER A 13 2.35 13.83 0.27
C SER A 13 2.23 14.19 -1.20
N PHE A 14 2.19 15.49 -1.45
CA PHE A 14 2.35 16.08 -2.78
C PHE A 14 3.24 17.32 -2.67
N GLU A 15 3.80 17.76 -3.80
CA GLU A 15 4.64 18.97 -3.84
C GLU A 15 3.96 20.10 -4.60
N ASN A 16 3.35 19.77 -5.75
CA ASN A 16 2.74 20.75 -6.65
C ASN A 16 1.21 20.64 -6.62
N LYS A 17 0.56 21.75 -6.24
CA LYS A 17 -0.90 21.88 -6.14
C LYS A 17 -1.60 21.68 -7.49
N GLU A 18 -1.05 22.19 -8.59
CA GLU A 18 -1.69 22.09 -9.91
C GLU A 18 -1.61 20.66 -10.46
N GLU A 19 -0.43 20.05 -10.33
CA GLU A 19 -0.22 18.65 -10.73
C GLU A 19 -1.11 17.70 -9.95
N ILE A 20 -1.33 17.97 -8.65
CA ILE A 20 -2.18 17.08 -7.87
C ILE A 20 -3.65 17.18 -8.25
N PHE A 21 -4.18 18.37 -8.56
CA PHE A 21 -5.54 18.48 -9.09
C PHE A 21 -5.71 17.71 -10.41
N LYS A 22 -4.77 17.90 -11.34
CA LYS A 22 -4.75 17.17 -12.62
C LYS A 22 -4.75 15.66 -12.42
N THR A 23 -3.98 15.19 -11.43
CA THR A 23 -3.87 13.78 -11.07
C THR A 23 -5.17 13.24 -10.48
N LEU A 24 -5.78 13.97 -9.55
CA LEU A 24 -7.01 13.55 -8.87
C LEU A 24 -8.20 13.52 -9.83
N ASP A 25 -8.28 14.48 -10.76
CA ASP A 25 -9.29 14.50 -11.82
C ASP A 25 -9.15 13.31 -12.78
N PHE A 26 -7.92 12.86 -13.02
CA PHE A 26 -7.64 11.72 -13.88
C PHE A 26 -8.04 10.39 -13.25
N ASP A 27 -7.70 10.17 -11.99
CA ASP A 27 -7.75 8.84 -11.39
C ASP A 27 -8.99 8.57 -10.54
N GLN A 28 -9.63 9.63 -10.01
CA GLN A 28 -10.88 9.59 -9.22
C GLN A 28 -10.95 8.38 -8.28
N PHE A 29 -10.06 8.34 -7.29
CA PHE A 29 -9.82 7.18 -6.44
C PHE A 29 -10.37 7.38 -5.01
N GLY A 30 -11.29 6.51 -4.58
CA GLY A 30 -11.81 6.47 -3.22
C GLY A 30 -12.48 7.78 -2.74
N GLN A 31 -12.68 7.92 -1.43
CA GLN A 31 -13.00 9.22 -0.83
C GLN A 31 -11.69 9.91 -0.45
N MET A 32 -11.46 11.13 -0.95
CA MET A 32 -10.22 11.85 -0.72
C MET A 32 -10.43 13.13 0.10
N LYS A 33 -9.45 13.46 0.94
CA LYS A 33 -9.34 14.75 1.62
C LYS A 33 -7.97 15.36 1.33
N LEU A 34 -7.98 16.57 0.76
CA LEU A 34 -6.78 17.37 0.54
C LEU A 34 -6.52 18.27 1.74
N ASP A 35 -5.24 18.32 2.14
CA ASP A 35 -4.71 19.24 3.14
C ASP A 35 -3.56 20.02 2.49
N PHE A 36 -3.84 21.27 2.10
CA PHE A 36 -2.85 22.13 1.46
C PHE A 36 -1.79 22.65 2.42
N ILE A 37 -2.13 22.77 3.70
CA ILE A 37 -1.19 23.27 4.72
C ILE A 37 -0.10 22.21 4.91
N ASN A 38 -0.52 20.97 5.15
CA ASN A 38 0.41 19.85 5.36
C ASN A 38 0.88 19.19 4.06
N LYS A 39 0.47 19.72 2.89
CA LYS A 39 0.72 19.16 1.55
C LYS A 39 0.47 17.64 1.47
N CYS A 40 -0.68 17.22 1.99
CA CYS A 40 -1.06 15.81 2.12
C CYS A 40 -2.42 15.51 1.48
N ILE A 41 -2.58 14.26 1.07
CA ILE A 41 -3.84 13.67 0.62
C ILE A 41 -4.11 12.48 1.51
N THR A 42 -5.32 12.39 2.04
CA THR A 42 -5.81 11.19 2.73
C THR A 42 -6.86 10.52 1.86
N TYR A 43 -6.64 9.26 1.50
CA TYR A 43 -7.61 8.40 0.84
C TYR A 43 -8.26 7.49 1.87
N LYS A 44 -9.58 7.56 1.97
CA LYS A 44 -10.39 6.58 2.70
C LYS A 44 -10.85 5.51 1.73
N ILE A 45 -10.35 4.30 1.93
CA ILE A 45 -10.48 3.17 1.03
C ILE A 45 -11.37 2.12 1.68
N ASP A 46 -12.40 1.70 0.95
CA ASP A 46 -13.28 0.60 1.36
C ASP A 46 -12.73 -0.73 0.83
N ARG A 47 -12.09 -1.54 1.68
CA ARG A 47 -11.49 -2.83 1.27
C ARG A 47 -12.52 -3.86 0.81
N ARG A 48 -13.82 -3.58 0.87
CA ARG A 48 -14.89 -4.35 0.19
C ARG A 48 -14.84 -4.21 -1.32
N LYS A 49 -14.33 -3.10 -1.83
CA LYS A 49 -14.33 -2.74 -3.26
C LYS A 49 -12.92 -2.61 -3.83
N PHE A 50 -11.92 -2.44 -2.99
CA PHE A 50 -10.57 -2.14 -3.40
C PHE A 50 -9.58 -3.17 -2.89
N ILE A 51 -8.65 -3.56 -3.76
CA ILE A 51 -7.54 -4.47 -3.43
C ILE A 51 -6.25 -3.83 -3.91
N ARG A 52 -5.25 -3.75 -3.02
CA ARG A 52 -3.91 -3.30 -3.37
C ARG A 52 -3.22 -4.38 -4.22
N LEU A 53 -2.50 -4.00 -5.27
CA LEU A 53 -1.87 -4.95 -6.19
C LEU A 53 -0.94 -5.92 -5.47
N ILE A 54 -0.15 -5.44 -4.50
CA ILE A 54 0.72 -6.30 -3.68
C ILE A 54 -0.06 -7.36 -2.90
N ASP A 55 -1.26 -7.04 -2.40
CA ASP A 55 -2.09 -8.00 -1.65
C ASP A 55 -2.62 -9.06 -2.60
N LEU A 56 -3.08 -8.65 -3.80
CA LEU A 56 -3.52 -9.60 -4.82
C LEU A 56 -2.39 -10.55 -5.22
N ILE A 57 -1.18 -10.04 -5.46
CA ILE A 57 0.01 -10.85 -5.78
C ILE A 57 0.26 -11.86 -4.65
N PHE A 58 0.26 -11.40 -3.40
CA PHE A 58 0.45 -12.25 -2.22
C PHE A 58 -0.63 -13.34 -2.11
N TRP A 59 -1.89 -13.00 -2.38
CA TRP A 59 -3.01 -13.95 -2.32
C TRP A 59 -2.92 -15.00 -3.44
N ILE A 60 -2.48 -14.62 -4.63
CA ILE A 60 -2.25 -15.55 -5.74
C ILE A 60 -1.09 -16.46 -5.41
N GLU A 61 0.05 -15.89 -5.03
CA GLU A 61 1.25 -16.65 -4.67
C GLU A 61 0.97 -17.66 -3.57
N SER A 62 0.23 -17.25 -2.54
CA SER A 62 -0.14 -18.12 -1.41
C SER A 62 -1.10 -19.25 -1.81
N GLY A 63 -1.72 -19.20 -3.01
CA GLY A 63 -2.75 -20.14 -3.46
C GLY A 63 -4.14 -19.88 -2.88
N PHE A 64 -4.30 -18.72 -2.21
CA PHE A 64 -5.54 -18.29 -1.57
C PHE A 64 -6.56 -17.82 -2.60
N VAL A 65 -6.09 -17.04 -3.58
CA VAL A 65 -6.86 -16.63 -4.76
C VAL A 65 -6.33 -17.36 -5.98
N MET A 66 -7.24 -17.93 -6.77
CA MET A 66 -6.87 -18.64 -8.00
C MET A 66 -7.14 -17.74 -9.21
N ILE A 67 -6.12 -17.59 -10.06
CA ILE A 67 -6.23 -16.94 -11.36
C ILE A 67 -5.67 -17.85 -12.45
N HIS A 68 -6.18 -17.69 -13.66
CA HIS A 68 -5.59 -18.32 -14.84
C HIS A 68 -4.61 -17.39 -15.55
N LEU A 69 -3.81 -17.96 -16.46
CA LEU A 69 -2.81 -17.19 -17.21
C LEU A 69 -3.40 -16.00 -17.95
N GLY A 70 -4.58 -16.13 -18.55
CA GLY A 70 -5.23 -15.04 -19.29
C GLY A 70 -5.61 -13.84 -18.43
N GLN A 71 -6.07 -14.09 -17.19
CA GLN A 71 -6.31 -13.02 -16.21
C GLN A 71 -5.01 -12.30 -15.82
N LEU A 72 -3.90 -13.04 -15.68
CA LEU A 72 -2.60 -12.43 -15.42
C LEU A 72 -2.13 -11.55 -16.59
N LEU A 73 -2.24 -12.07 -17.81
CA LEU A 73 -1.90 -11.33 -19.03
C LEU A 73 -2.80 -10.10 -19.20
N GLN A 74 -4.08 -10.20 -18.87
CA GLN A 74 -5.00 -9.07 -18.88
C GLN A 74 -4.64 -8.02 -17.83
N LEU A 75 -4.22 -8.44 -16.62
CA LEU A 75 -3.71 -7.52 -15.61
C LEU A 75 -2.50 -6.74 -16.12
N ILE A 76 -1.55 -7.42 -16.77
CA ILE A 76 -0.37 -6.78 -17.38
C ILE A 76 -0.79 -5.78 -18.45
N ILE A 77 -1.71 -6.14 -19.35
CA ILE A 77 -2.24 -5.22 -20.37
C ILE A 77 -2.87 -3.99 -19.70
N ASN A 78 -3.75 -4.19 -18.73
CA ASN A 78 -4.47 -3.09 -18.08
C ASN A 78 -3.51 -2.13 -17.37
N LEU A 79 -2.45 -2.65 -16.74
CA LEU A 79 -1.39 -1.87 -16.11
C LEU A 79 -0.64 -1.00 -17.13
N LEU A 80 -0.19 -1.61 -18.23
CA LEU A 80 0.52 -0.91 -19.30
C LEU A 80 -0.36 0.17 -19.95
N GLN A 81 -1.64 -0.14 -20.21
CA GLN A 81 -2.59 0.81 -20.76
C GLN A 81 -2.83 1.99 -19.82
N LYS A 82 -2.94 1.75 -18.51
CA LYS A 82 -3.10 2.82 -17.52
C LYS A 82 -1.92 3.79 -17.55
N VAL A 83 -0.69 3.28 -17.63
CA VAL A 83 0.52 4.10 -17.77
C VAL A 83 0.50 4.90 -19.08
N GLN A 84 0.17 4.27 -20.22
CA GLN A 84 0.07 4.99 -21.50
C GLN A 84 -0.94 6.13 -21.47
N ILE A 85 -2.15 5.89 -20.92
CA ILE A 85 -3.19 6.92 -20.83
C ILE A 85 -2.71 8.06 -19.92
N MET A 86 -2.11 7.74 -18.78
CA MET A 86 -1.57 8.72 -17.84
C MET A 86 -0.49 9.59 -18.48
N GLU A 87 0.51 8.98 -19.13
CA GLU A 87 1.58 9.69 -19.83
C GLU A 87 1.04 10.53 -21.00
N SER A 88 0.04 10.05 -21.74
CA SER A 88 -0.61 10.81 -22.83
C SER A 88 -1.32 12.07 -22.35
N LYS A 89 -1.75 12.10 -21.08
CA LYS A 89 -2.33 13.28 -20.43
C LYS A 89 -1.25 14.19 -19.82
N GLY A 90 0.02 13.85 -19.95
CA GLY A 90 1.14 14.56 -19.32
C GLY A 90 1.08 14.52 -17.79
N ILE A 91 0.66 13.38 -17.23
CA ILE A 91 0.68 13.12 -15.78
C ILE A 91 1.90 12.24 -15.51
N GLU A 92 2.76 12.70 -14.59
CA GLU A 92 3.95 11.95 -14.19
C GLU A 92 3.70 11.22 -12.87
N HIS A 93 4.19 9.99 -12.78
CA HIS A 93 4.20 9.22 -11.54
C HIS A 93 5.63 8.77 -11.26
N ASN A 94 6.24 9.36 -10.24
CA ASN A 94 7.69 9.25 -9.98
C ASN A 94 8.07 8.05 -9.09
N TYR A 95 7.08 7.46 -8.44
CA TYR A 95 7.27 6.50 -7.35
C TYR A 95 6.35 5.28 -7.47
N LEU A 96 5.96 4.90 -8.70
CA LEU A 96 5.01 3.82 -8.93
C LEU A 96 5.58 2.49 -8.41
N ASN A 97 4.82 1.80 -7.58
CA ASN A 97 5.15 0.49 -7.06
C ASN A 97 3.88 -0.31 -6.76
N THR A 98 4.02 -1.58 -6.39
CA THR A 98 2.89 -2.48 -6.12
C THR A 98 2.02 -2.07 -4.93
N HIS A 99 2.51 -1.22 -4.02
CA HIS A 99 1.73 -0.68 -2.90
C HIS A 99 0.86 0.51 -3.30
N ARG A 100 1.22 1.21 -4.38
CA ARG A 100 0.54 2.40 -4.91
C ARG A 100 -0.44 2.11 -6.03
N ILE A 101 -0.66 0.82 -6.34
CA ILE A 101 -1.59 0.38 -7.37
C ILE A 101 -2.77 -0.30 -6.69
N TRP A 102 -3.96 0.18 -7.00
CA TRP A 102 -5.21 -0.31 -6.47
C TRP A 102 -6.12 -0.78 -7.59
N LEU A 103 -6.77 -1.91 -7.35
CA LEU A 103 -7.77 -2.49 -8.22
C LEU A 103 -9.13 -2.21 -7.58
N GLN A 104 -9.96 -1.39 -8.23
CA GLN A 104 -11.33 -1.16 -7.84
C GLN A 104 -12.23 -2.16 -8.57
N LEU A 105 -12.89 -3.01 -7.82
CA LEU A 105 -13.81 -4.01 -8.34
C LEU A 105 -15.11 -3.33 -8.79
N THR A 106 -15.63 -3.74 -9.94
CA THR A 106 -16.86 -3.13 -10.49
C THR A 106 -18.11 -3.55 -9.72
N GLN A 107 -18.09 -4.73 -9.08
CA GLN A 107 -19.18 -5.24 -8.25
C GLN A 107 -18.64 -5.99 -7.03
N ASN A 108 -19.35 -5.93 -5.90
CA ASN A 108 -18.98 -6.67 -4.69
C ASN A 108 -18.92 -8.20 -4.93
N SER A 109 -19.80 -8.74 -5.78
CA SER A 109 -19.80 -10.16 -6.17
C SER A 109 -18.50 -10.64 -6.81
N GLN A 110 -17.64 -9.72 -7.28
CA GLN A 110 -16.38 -10.01 -7.98
C GLN A 110 -15.16 -9.96 -7.05
N TYR A 111 -15.36 -9.79 -5.74
CA TYR A 111 -14.26 -9.79 -4.77
C TYR A 111 -13.62 -11.17 -4.68
N PRO A 112 -12.28 -11.31 -4.77
CA PRO A 112 -11.59 -12.60 -4.86
C PRO A 112 -12.13 -13.63 -3.88
N THR A 113 -12.33 -14.82 -4.40
CA THR A 113 -12.82 -15.98 -3.67
C THR A 113 -11.76 -17.08 -3.65
N LEU A 114 -11.98 -18.07 -2.80
CA LEU A 114 -11.18 -19.30 -2.77
C LEU A 114 -11.39 -20.16 -4.01
N ILE A 115 -12.53 -19.98 -4.69
CA ILE A 115 -12.86 -20.57 -5.97
C ILE A 115 -12.45 -19.64 -7.10
N TYR A 116 -12.27 -20.23 -8.28
CA TYR A 116 -11.97 -19.49 -9.49
C TYR A 116 -13.12 -18.54 -9.84
N GLN A 117 -12.78 -17.28 -10.15
CA GLN A 117 -13.75 -16.32 -10.67
C GLN A 117 -13.08 -15.27 -11.53
N PHE A 118 -13.84 -14.72 -12.47
CA PHE A 118 -13.39 -13.58 -13.25
C PHE A 118 -13.39 -12.30 -12.41
N LEU A 119 -12.18 -11.75 -12.20
CA LEU A 119 -12.01 -10.41 -11.64
C LEU A 119 -12.27 -9.36 -12.72
N TYR A 120 -13.18 -8.42 -12.43
CA TYR A 120 -13.43 -7.24 -13.24
C TYR A 120 -13.12 -6.02 -12.39
N TYR A 121 -12.23 -5.16 -12.90
CA TYR A 121 -11.70 -4.05 -12.12
C TYR A 121 -11.25 -2.89 -13.01
N THR A 122 -11.19 -1.71 -12.41
CA THR A 122 -10.43 -0.57 -12.90
C THR A 122 -9.15 -0.42 -12.10
N ILE A 123 -8.10 0.14 -12.72
CA ILE A 123 -6.79 0.36 -12.09
C ILE A 123 -6.65 1.84 -11.74
N HIS A 124 -6.24 2.08 -10.49
CA HIS A 124 -5.99 3.40 -9.93
C HIS A 124 -4.61 3.43 -9.30
N PHE A 125 -3.90 4.54 -9.46
CA PHE A 125 -2.60 4.81 -8.87
C PHE A 125 -2.76 5.82 -7.72
N THR A 126 -1.87 5.76 -6.73
CA THR A 126 -1.82 6.70 -5.60
C THR A 126 -0.40 7.16 -5.34
N GLY A 127 -0.24 8.28 -4.64
CA GLY A 127 1.10 8.77 -4.28
C GLY A 127 1.95 9.15 -5.50
N TYR A 128 1.37 9.81 -6.50
CA TYR A 128 2.06 10.22 -7.72
C TYR A 128 3.36 10.98 -7.47
N GLN A 129 3.31 11.93 -6.54
CA GLN A 129 4.42 12.81 -6.19
C GLN A 129 5.06 12.51 -4.84
N CYS A 130 4.48 11.63 -4.01
CA CYS A 130 4.79 11.52 -2.58
C CYS A 130 6.31 11.39 -2.30
N PRO A 131 6.99 12.49 -1.90
CA PRO A 131 8.43 12.49 -1.69
C PRO A 131 8.85 12.00 -0.31
N PHE A 132 7.88 11.80 0.61
CA PHE A 132 8.14 11.62 2.04
C PHE A 132 9.28 10.66 2.31
N TYR A 133 9.20 9.42 1.82
CA TYR A 133 10.18 8.37 2.11
C TYR A 133 11.06 8.04 0.89
N GLU A 134 10.52 8.23 -0.31
CA GLU A 134 11.05 7.61 -1.51
C GLU A 134 12.32 8.30 -2.01
N ASN A 135 12.41 9.63 -1.87
CA ASN A 135 13.58 10.42 -2.27
C ASN A 135 14.88 10.04 -1.53
N GLN A 136 14.77 9.43 -0.34
CA GLN A 136 15.94 9.06 0.46
C GLN A 136 16.47 7.66 0.12
N ILE A 137 15.67 6.81 -0.54
CA ILE A 137 15.94 5.38 -0.64
C ILE A 137 16.06 4.91 -2.08
N LYS A 138 15.33 5.54 -3.02
CA LYS A 138 15.48 5.24 -4.45
C LYS A 138 15.36 6.50 -5.30
N PRO A 139 16.18 6.63 -6.36
CA PRO A 139 16.01 7.71 -7.32
C PRO A 139 14.61 7.62 -7.96
N SER A 140 14.01 8.78 -8.21
CA SER A 140 12.79 8.87 -9.02
C SER A 140 13.01 8.23 -10.38
N MET A 141 12.02 7.46 -10.84
CA MET A 141 12.02 6.82 -12.15
C MET A 141 10.68 7.07 -12.83
N LYS A 142 10.70 7.17 -14.17
CA LYS A 142 9.47 7.28 -14.96
C LYS A 142 8.57 6.06 -14.75
N ALA A 143 7.27 6.29 -14.71
CA ALA A 143 6.24 5.26 -14.55
C ALA A 143 6.37 4.11 -15.57
N SER A 144 6.69 4.42 -16.83
CA SER A 144 6.97 3.44 -17.90
C SER A 144 8.12 2.46 -17.59
N HIS A 145 9.12 2.87 -16.81
CA HIS A 145 10.19 1.96 -16.37
C HIS A 145 9.78 1.19 -15.12
N GLN A 146 9.11 1.87 -14.17
CA GLN A 146 8.62 1.25 -12.94
C GLN A 146 7.59 0.15 -13.22
N ILE A 147 6.71 0.35 -14.20
CA ILE A 147 5.70 -0.65 -14.57
C ILE A 147 6.35 -1.93 -15.13
N ASN A 148 7.45 -1.82 -15.88
CA ASN A 148 8.19 -2.99 -16.36
C ASN A 148 8.76 -3.81 -15.20
N GLN A 149 9.29 -3.15 -14.17
CA GLN A 149 9.75 -3.83 -12.94
C GLN A 149 8.59 -4.51 -12.19
N ILE A 150 7.44 -3.84 -12.11
CA ILE A 150 6.23 -4.38 -11.49
C ILE A 150 5.71 -5.61 -12.26
N ILE A 151 5.74 -5.59 -13.59
CA ILE A 151 5.33 -6.73 -14.43
C ILE A 151 6.25 -7.93 -14.19
N ILE A 152 7.56 -7.74 -14.19
CA ILE A 152 8.52 -8.80 -13.88
C ILE A 152 8.25 -9.37 -12.49
N PHE A 153 7.98 -8.51 -11.50
CA PHE A 153 7.64 -8.94 -10.14
C PHE A 153 6.34 -9.76 -10.10
N ILE A 154 5.28 -9.31 -10.77
CA ILE A 154 4.01 -10.04 -10.89
C ILE A 154 4.25 -11.45 -11.46
N ILE A 155 4.97 -11.55 -12.59
CA ILE A 155 5.24 -12.83 -13.25
C ILE A 155 6.00 -13.75 -12.30
N ASN A 156 7.10 -13.29 -11.73
CA ASN A 156 7.95 -14.11 -10.86
C ASN A 156 7.23 -14.63 -9.62
N ARG A 157 6.32 -13.83 -9.03
CA ARG A 157 5.59 -14.20 -7.80
C ARG A 157 4.34 -15.03 -8.07
N CYS A 158 3.63 -14.74 -9.15
CA CYS A 158 2.33 -15.38 -9.41
C CYS A 158 2.46 -16.67 -10.22
N TYR A 159 3.47 -16.79 -11.09
CA TYR A 159 3.51 -17.83 -12.12
C TYR A 159 3.36 -19.26 -11.59
N ASN A 160 4.10 -19.59 -10.53
CA ASN A 160 4.06 -20.94 -9.96
C ASN A 160 2.69 -21.31 -9.38
N SER A 161 1.89 -20.31 -9.02
CA SER A 161 0.55 -20.47 -8.45
C SER A 161 -0.55 -20.31 -9.50
N ILE A 162 -0.22 -20.02 -10.77
CA ILE A 162 -1.19 -20.03 -11.86
C ILE A 162 -1.66 -21.46 -12.11
N HIS A 163 -2.98 -21.62 -12.14
CA HIS A 163 -3.62 -22.89 -12.43
C HIS A 163 -3.54 -23.23 -13.92
N LEU A 164 -3.05 -24.43 -14.25
CA LEU A 164 -2.97 -25.00 -15.58
C LEU A 164 -3.66 -26.38 -15.55
N LYS A 165 -4.43 -26.79 -16.57
CA LYS A 165 -5.19 -28.07 -16.56
C LYS A 165 -4.33 -29.32 -16.49
N TRP A 166 -3.05 -29.19 -16.83
CA TRP A 166 -2.10 -30.28 -16.75
C TRP A 166 -1.08 -29.94 -15.67
N THR A 167 -1.04 -30.74 -14.61
CA THR A 167 0.10 -30.80 -13.69
C THR A 167 1.33 -31.45 -14.37
N ASN A 168 1.60 -31.11 -15.64
CA ASN A 168 2.78 -31.54 -16.37
C ASN A 168 3.82 -30.42 -16.30
N LEU A 169 4.91 -30.70 -15.58
CA LEU A 169 6.05 -29.78 -15.41
C LEU A 169 6.62 -29.30 -16.76
N GLN A 170 6.61 -30.15 -17.78
CA GLN A 170 7.12 -29.82 -19.12
C GLN A 170 6.27 -28.72 -19.79
N LYS A 171 4.95 -28.88 -19.82
CA LYS A 171 4.03 -27.86 -20.38
C LYS A 171 4.09 -26.54 -19.61
N ARG A 172 4.30 -26.62 -18.29
CA ARG A 172 4.55 -25.44 -17.48
C ARG A 172 5.82 -24.75 -17.99
N ASN A 173 6.95 -25.44 -18.08
CA ASN A 173 8.18 -24.85 -18.61
C ASN A 173 8.00 -24.27 -20.03
N GLU A 174 7.28 -24.96 -20.92
CA GLU A 174 6.94 -24.45 -22.26
C GLU A 174 6.17 -23.12 -22.18
N ILE A 175 5.14 -23.01 -21.33
CA ILE A 175 4.40 -21.76 -21.13
C ILE A 175 5.30 -20.65 -20.61
N PHE A 176 6.21 -20.97 -19.68
CA PHE A 176 7.16 -19.98 -19.19
C PHE A 176 8.05 -19.48 -20.31
N GLU A 177 8.71 -20.38 -21.04
CA GLU A 177 9.67 -20.04 -22.09
C GLU A 177 9.02 -19.40 -23.33
N GLU A 178 7.81 -19.80 -23.72
CA GLU A 178 7.14 -19.29 -24.91
C GLU A 178 6.31 -18.02 -24.68
N ILE A 179 5.82 -17.79 -23.45
CA ILE A 179 4.90 -16.69 -23.15
C ILE A 179 5.48 -15.71 -22.15
N LEU A 180 5.86 -16.19 -20.96
CA LEU A 180 6.21 -15.30 -19.85
C LEU A 180 7.64 -14.75 -19.96
N GLN A 181 8.59 -15.59 -20.37
CA GLN A 181 9.99 -15.22 -20.54
C GLN A 181 10.17 -14.15 -21.65
N PRO A 182 9.48 -14.21 -22.80
CA PRO A 182 9.46 -13.11 -23.77
C PRO A 182 8.92 -11.79 -23.20
N ILE A 183 7.86 -11.81 -22.39
CA ILE A 183 7.34 -10.60 -21.72
C ILE A 183 8.39 -10.03 -20.76
N ILE A 184 9.04 -10.87 -19.96
CA ILE A 184 10.14 -10.46 -19.08
C ILE A 184 11.27 -9.83 -19.90
N ASN A 185 11.64 -10.44 -21.02
CA ASN A 185 12.72 -9.95 -21.89
C ASN A 185 12.36 -8.58 -22.47
N LEU A 186 11.14 -8.38 -22.97
CA LEU A 186 10.65 -7.09 -23.45
C LEU A 186 10.67 -6.01 -22.34
N CYS A 187 10.28 -6.39 -21.12
CA CYS A 187 10.35 -5.48 -19.96
C CYS A 187 11.79 -5.08 -19.62
N LYS A 188 12.74 -6.01 -19.74
CA LYS A 188 14.18 -5.77 -19.49
C LYS A 188 14.87 -4.99 -20.60
N SER A 189 14.44 -5.15 -21.85
CA SER A 189 14.96 -4.41 -23.00
C SER A 189 14.39 -3.00 -23.13
N ASN A 190 13.60 -2.54 -22.14
CA ASN A 190 12.90 -1.25 -22.18
C ASN A 190 12.04 -1.06 -23.44
N SER A 191 11.42 -2.14 -23.92
CA SER A 191 10.43 -2.05 -24.99
C SER A 191 9.26 -1.16 -24.54
N THR A 192 8.63 -0.50 -25.51
CA THR A 192 7.49 0.38 -25.26
C THR A 192 6.31 -0.42 -24.74
N SER A 193 5.44 0.22 -23.94
CA SER A 193 4.20 -0.41 -23.48
C SER A 193 3.34 -0.91 -24.64
N PHE A 194 3.39 -0.25 -25.80
CA PHE A 194 2.66 -0.65 -27.00
C PHE A 194 3.15 -2.00 -27.56
N GLU A 195 4.46 -2.20 -27.66
CA GLU A 195 5.06 -3.46 -28.12
C GLU A 195 4.71 -4.62 -27.19
N ILE A 196 4.82 -4.41 -25.87
CA ILE A 196 4.48 -5.42 -24.87
C ILE A 196 2.98 -5.76 -24.94
N ILE A 197 2.10 -4.75 -25.00
CA ILE A 197 0.65 -4.97 -25.16
C ILE A 197 0.35 -5.75 -26.44
N THR A 198 0.98 -5.39 -27.56
CA THR A 198 0.75 -6.05 -28.86
C THR A 198 1.15 -7.52 -28.79
N PHE A 199 2.34 -7.81 -28.27
CA PHE A 199 2.80 -9.18 -28.06
C PHE A 199 1.81 -9.99 -27.20
N ILE A 200 1.37 -9.44 -26.06
CA ILE A 200 0.42 -10.15 -25.20
C ILE A 200 -0.92 -10.36 -25.92
N LYS A 201 -1.43 -9.38 -26.67
CA LYS A 201 -2.66 -9.52 -27.44
C LYS A 201 -2.55 -10.60 -28.52
N GLU A 202 -1.42 -10.70 -29.21
CA GLU A 202 -1.16 -11.76 -30.19
C GLU A 202 -1.17 -13.14 -29.53
N ILE A 203 -0.55 -13.28 -28.35
CA ILE A 203 -0.63 -14.50 -27.54
C ILE A 203 -2.09 -14.81 -27.17
N LEU A 204 -2.82 -13.83 -26.63
CA LEU A 204 -4.23 -13.99 -26.26
C LEU A 204 -5.08 -14.41 -27.48
N MET A 205 -4.85 -13.85 -28.67
CA MET A 205 -5.51 -14.22 -29.92
C MET A 205 -5.12 -15.63 -30.40
N LYS A 206 -3.82 -15.97 -30.38
CA LYS A 206 -3.30 -17.32 -30.70
C LYS A 206 -4.02 -18.38 -29.87
N TYR A 207 -4.28 -18.08 -28.60
CA TYR A 207 -5.02 -18.95 -27.69
C TYR A 207 -6.52 -18.62 -27.57
N LYS A 208 -7.11 -17.89 -28.52
CA LYS A 208 -8.58 -17.64 -28.61
C LYS A 208 -9.22 -17.03 -27.35
N TYR A 209 -8.53 -16.11 -26.66
CA TYR A 209 -9.14 -15.26 -25.64
C TYR A 209 -9.93 -14.13 -26.33
N GLN A 210 -11.27 -14.23 -26.36
CA GLN A 210 -12.15 -13.17 -26.90
C GLN A 210 -13.19 -12.73 -25.86
N ASP A 211 -13.47 -11.43 -25.83
CA ASP A 211 -14.27 -10.73 -24.80
C ASP A 211 -15.69 -11.28 -24.59
N ASP A 212 -16.33 -11.83 -25.63
CA ASP A 212 -17.72 -12.29 -25.55
C ASP A 212 -17.85 -13.68 -24.90
N GLN A 213 -16.73 -14.38 -24.71
CA GLN A 213 -16.63 -15.66 -24.02
C GLN A 213 -15.25 -15.78 -23.38
N LYS A 214 -15.05 -15.17 -22.19
CA LYS A 214 -13.88 -15.41 -21.33
C LYS A 214 -13.57 -16.90 -21.04
N ASN A 215 -14.44 -17.82 -21.48
CA ASN A 215 -14.34 -19.27 -21.44
C ASN A 215 -13.34 -19.91 -22.44
N LYS A 216 -12.77 -19.20 -23.44
CA LYS A 216 -12.03 -19.89 -24.54
C LYS A 216 -10.50 -19.95 -24.49
N MET A 217 -9.78 -19.11 -23.75
CA MET A 217 -8.37 -19.46 -23.38
C MET A 217 -8.34 -20.72 -22.53
N VAL A 218 -9.43 -20.94 -21.78
CA VAL A 218 -9.55 -22.08 -20.89
C VAL A 218 -9.58 -23.39 -21.69
N GLN A 219 -10.15 -23.36 -22.89
CA GLN A 219 -10.27 -24.56 -23.73
C GLN A 219 -9.05 -24.81 -24.64
N SER A 220 -8.39 -23.78 -25.18
CA SER A 220 -7.28 -23.93 -26.15
C SER A 220 -5.90 -24.17 -25.51
N LEU A 221 -5.63 -23.56 -24.35
CA LEU A 221 -4.44 -23.86 -23.54
C LEU A 221 -4.66 -25.09 -22.68
N THR A 222 -5.87 -25.68 -22.71
CA THR A 222 -6.31 -26.64 -21.71
C THR A 222 -5.96 -26.08 -20.33
N ILE A 223 -6.70 -25.08 -19.88
CA ILE A 223 -6.80 -24.67 -18.47
C ILE A 223 -8.11 -25.29 -17.97
N ASP A 224 -8.15 -25.77 -16.73
CA ASP A 224 -9.26 -26.64 -16.32
C ASP A 224 -10.50 -25.82 -16.00
N ASP A 225 -11.56 -25.93 -16.81
CA ASP A 225 -12.91 -25.51 -16.43
C ASP A 225 -13.57 -26.56 -15.48
N ASN A 226 -13.06 -27.80 -15.41
CA ASN A 226 -13.65 -28.88 -14.61
C ASN A 226 -13.11 -28.95 -13.17
N TYR A 227 -12.16 -28.08 -12.80
CA TYR A 227 -11.67 -28.00 -11.41
C TYR A 227 -12.75 -27.50 -10.44
N ASN A 228 -13.80 -26.86 -10.97
CA ASN A 228 -15.00 -26.50 -10.22
C ASN A 228 -15.69 -27.72 -9.60
N ASP A 229 -15.58 -28.92 -10.19
CA ASP A 229 -16.36 -30.07 -9.73
C ASP A 229 -15.76 -30.79 -8.51
N TYR A 230 -14.43 -30.86 -8.37
CA TYR A 230 -13.79 -31.67 -7.30
C TYR A 230 -12.96 -30.86 -6.26
N PHE A 231 -12.24 -29.82 -6.67
CA PHE A 231 -11.51 -28.94 -5.75
C PHE A 231 -12.26 -27.64 -5.45
N GLY A 232 -13.07 -27.17 -6.42
CA GLY A 232 -14.00 -26.06 -6.23
C GLY A 232 -15.03 -26.37 -5.15
N SER A 233 -15.59 -27.58 -5.14
CA SER A 233 -16.57 -28.05 -4.13
C SER A 233 -15.99 -28.04 -2.71
N ASP A 234 -14.82 -28.67 -2.49
CA ASP A 234 -14.14 -28.68 -1.19
C ASP A 234 -13.81 -27.26 -0.67
N ARG A 235 -13.30 -26.39 -1.54
CA ARG A 235 -13.01 -24.99 -1.17
C ARG A 235 -14.28 -24.20 -0.90
N GLN A 236 -15.34 -24.46 -1.67
CA GLN A 236 -16.64 -23.79 -1.51
C GLN A 236 -17.30 -24.15 -0.18
N GLU A 237 -17.20 -25.40 0.26
CA GLU A 237 -17.67 -25.84 1.58
C GLU A 237 -16.95 -25.14 2.74
N LEU A 238 -15.69 -24.75 2.54
CA LEU A 238 -14.89 -24.05 3.56
C LEU A 238 -15.14 -22.53 3.60
N ILE A 239 -15.74 -21.94 2.56
CA ILE A 239 -16.01 -20.49 2.49
C ILE A 239 -16.77 -19.98 3.73
N PRO A 240 -17.88 -20.59 4.19
CA PRO A 240 -18.62 -20.08 5.34
C PRO A 240 -17.78 -20.04 6.62
N LYS A 241 -16.96 -21.09 6.85
CA LYS A 241 -16.09 -21.16 8.01
C LYS A 241 -14.98 -20.11 7.94
N ILE A 242 -14.31 -20.01 6.79
CA ILE A 242 -13.25 -19.02 6.58
C ILE A 242 -13.81 -17.59 6.71
N ASN A 243 -15.01 -17.33 6.22
CA ASN A 243 -15.67 -16.04 6.41
C ASN A 243 -15.95 -15.73 7.87
N LYS A 244 -16.39 -16.72 8.66
CA LYS A 244 -16.59 -16.53 10.09
C LYS A 244 -15.27 -16.17 10.79
N ASP A 245 -14.19 -16.88 10.46
CA ASP A 245 -12.87 -16.64 11.04
C ASP A 245 -12.32 -15.26 10.62
N LEU A 246 -12.40 -14.91 9.32
CA LEU A 246 -12.00 -13.60 8.80
C LEU A 246 -12.79 -12.46 9.42
N THR A 247 -14.11 -12.61 9.55
CA THR A 247 -14.98 -11.60 10.18
C THR A 247 -14.57 -11.38 11.63
N SER A 248 -14.41 -12.47 12.40
CA SER A 248 -14.01 -12.40 13.81
C SER A 248 -12.62 -11.76 13.99
N MET A 249 -11.68 -12.11 13.11
CA MET A 249 -10.32 -11.58 13.11
C MET A 249 -10.27 -10.09 12.77
N ILE A 250 -11.06 -9.64 11.78
CA ILE A 250 -11.15 -8.25 11.38
C ILE A 250 -11.85 -7.42 12.46
N GLU A 251 -12.96 -7.91 13.01
CA GLU A 251 -13.67 -7.27 14.12
C GLU A 251 -12.75 -7.09 15.33
N PHE A 252 -12.02 -8.13 15.71
CA PHE A 252 -11.06 -8.05 16.82
C PHE A 252 -9.89 -7.10 16.49
N GLY A 253 -9.26 -7.27 15.32
CA GLY A 253 -8.15 -6.43 14.88
C GLY A 253 -8.50 -4.96 14.74
N SER A 254 -9.76 -4.62 14.41
CA SER A 254 -10.22 -3.24 14.28
C SER A 254 -10.13 -2.43 15.57
N GLN A 255 -10.10 -3.09 16.73
CA GLN A 255 -9.88 -2.45 18.03
C GLN A 255 -8.45 -1.91 18.20
N TYR A 256 -7.52 -2.40 17.37
CA TYR A 256 -6.10 -2.09 17.43
C TYR A 256 -5.59 -1.31 16.20
N GLY A 257 -6.44 -1.12 15.18
CA GLY A 257 -6.14 -0.35 13.99
C GLY A 257 -5.74 -1.18 12.76
N GLN A 258 -5.66 -0.50 11.61
CA GLN A 258 -5.55 -1.17 10.30
C GLN A 258 -4.26 -1.99 10.11
N ILE A 259 -3.14 -1.55 10.68
CA ILE A 259 -1.86 -2.27 10.61
C ILE A 259 -2.00 -3.68 11.21
N VAL A 260 -2.73 -3.78 12.33
CA VAL A 260 -2.93 -5.06 13.00
C VAL A 260 -3.84 -5.97 12.17
N ILE A 261 -4.87 -5.42 11.53
CA ILE A 261 -5.70 -6.17 10.58
C ILE A 261 -4.85 -6.70 9.41
N GLU A 262 -4.05 -5.85 8.78
CA GLU A 262 -3.19 -6.24 7.64
C GLU A 262 -2.17 -7.31 8.06
N PHE A 263 -1.56 -7.17 9.24
CA PHE A 263 -0.68 -8.19 9.81
C PHE A 263 -1.36 -9.53 9.99
N LEU A 264 -2.54 -9.53 10.62
CA LEU A 264 -3.30 -10.75 10.88
C LEU A 264 -3.66 -11.44 9.56
N LEU A 265 -4.08 -10.69 8.55
CA LEU A 265 -4.37 -11.21 7.22
C LEU A 265 -3.14 -11.86 6.56
N GLN A 266 -1.99 -11.19 6.61
CA GLN A 266 -0.74 -11.70 6.04
C GLN A 266 -0.28 -13.01 6.71
N ASN A 267 -0.53 -13.19 8.01
CA ASN A 267 -0.20 -14.43 8.71
C ASN A 267 -1.27 -15.52 8.55
N TYR A 268 -2.54 -15.13 8.47
CA TYR A 268 -3.65 -16.09 8.45
C TYR A 268 -3.84 -16.71 7.06
N ILE A 269 -3.67 -15.95 5.98
CA ILE A 269 -3.90 -16.41 4.61
C ILE A 269 -3.06 -17.66 4.23
N PRO A 270 -1.75 -17.73 4.53
CA PRO A 270 -0.96 -18.93 4.29
C PRO A 270 -1.48 -20.14 5.09
N ILE A 271 -1.91 -19.93 6.33
CA ILE A 271 -2.47 -20.98 7.20
C ILE A 271 -3.76 -21.52 6.61
N ILE A 272 -4.70 -20.64 6.24
CA ILE A 272 -5.94 -21.05 5.56
C ILE A 272 -5.58 -21.91 4.35
N THR A 273 -4.64 -21.47 3.53
CA THR A 273 -4.32 -22.15 2.28
C THR A 273 -3.69 -23.53 2.50
N GLN A 274 -2.84 -23.71 3.52
CA GLN A 274 -2.34 -25.03 3.93
C GLN A 274 -3.47 -25.97 4.38
N HIS A 275 -4.50 -25.43 5.03
CA HIS A 275 -5.66 -26.20 5.45
C HIS A 275 -6.61 -26.56 4.30
N LEU A 276 -6.71 -25.72 3.26
CA LEU A 276 -7.45 -26.06 2.03
C LEU A 276 -6.92 -27.37 1.42
N SER A 277 -5.61 -27.59 1.48
CA SER A 277 -4.96 -28.79 0.93
C SER A 277 -5.09 -30.03 1.83
N SER A 278 -5.34 -29.87 3.14
CA SER A 278 -5.26 -30.95 4.13
C SER A 278 -6.58 -31.29 4.84
N LYS A 279 -7.67 -30.56 4.56
CA LYS A 279 -9.00 -30.68 5.21
C LYS A 279 -8.97 -30.66 6.75
N SER A 280 -7.87 -30.20 7.35
CA SER A 280 -7.68 -30.18 8.80
C SER A 280 -8.34 -28.96 9.44
N LYS A 281 -8.63 -29.01 10.75
CA LYS A 281 -9.20 -27.85 11.47
C LYS A 281 -8.18 -26.72 11.48
N ILE A 282 -8.51 -25.62 10.80
CA ILE A 282 -7.82 -24.33 10.95
C ILE A 282 -7.80 -23.96 12.43
N LYS A 283 -6.59 -23.87 13.00
CA LYS A 283 -6.35 -23.29 14.33
C LYS A 283 -5.44 -22.11 14.14
N PHE A 284 -5.97 -20.90 14.28
CA PHE A 284 -5.19 -19.68 14.26
C PHE A 284 -5.55 -18.86 15.50
N ASP A 285 -4.55 -18.67 16.37
CA ASP A 285 -4.73 -17.84 17.56
C ASP A 285 -4.56 -16.36 17.19
N TYR A 286 -5.58 -15.82 16.53
CA TYR A 286 -5.59 -14.42 16.12
C TYR A 286 -5.57 -13.47 17.33
N MET A 287 -6.06 -13.89 18.50
CA MET A 287 -6.06 -13.06 19.71
C MET A 287 -4.63 -12.81 20.18
N MET A 288 -3.85 -13.88 20.38
CA MET A 288 -2.45 -13.77 20.78
C MET A 288 -1.63 -13.03 19.72
N LYS A 289 -1.81 -13.35 18.43
CA LYS A 289 -1.10 -12.69 17.32
C LYS A 289 -1.41 -11.19 17.22
N CYS A 290 -2.65 -10.80 17.47
CA CYS A 290 -3.09 -9.42 17.49
C CYS A 290 -2.43 -8.64 18.64
N GLN A 291 -2.39 -9.21 19.85
CA GLN A 291 -1.72 -8.61 20.99
C GLN A 291 -0.20 -8.49 20.79
N GLU A 292 0.44 -9.53 20.26
CA GLU A 292 1.86 -9.51 19.89
C GLU A 292 2.16 -8.34 18.94
N GLN A 293 1.41 -8.23 17.84
CA GLN A 293 1.65 -7.18 16.86
C GLN A 293 1.34 -5.78 17.40
N HIS A 294 0.24 -5.62 18.14
CA HIS A 294 -0.09 -4.35 18.77
C HIS A 294 1.00 -3.87 19.71
N ASN A 295 1.58 -4.78 20.50
CA ASN A 295 2.70 -4.47 21.39
C ASN A 295 3.96 -4.06 20.61
N ILE A 296 4.22 -4.68 19.47
CA ILE A 296 5.33 -4.28 18.57
C ILE A 296 5.11 -2.87 18.03
N VAL A 297 3.91 -2.57 17.52
CA VAL A 297 3.54 -1.23 17.02
C VAL A 297 3.69 -0.19 18.11
N LYS A 298 3.10 -0.41 19.29
CA LYS A 298 3.24 0.50 20.44
C LYS A 298 4.68 0.70 20.88
N LYS A 299 5.51 -0.35 20.88
CA LYS A 299 6.92 -0.24 21.24
C LYS A 299 7.69 0.62 20.24
N ARG A 300 7.41 0.46 18.94
CA ARG A 300 7.99 1.30 17.88
C ARG A 300 7.54 2.75 18.01
N GLU A 301 6.25 3.00 18.16
CA GLU A 301 5.71 4.35 18.38
C GLU A 301 6.33 5.01 19.61
N SER A 302 6.48 4.28 20.72
CA SER A 302 7.13 4.79 21.93
C SER A 302 8.60 5.11 21.73
N LYS A 303 9.34 4.26 20.99
CA LYS A 303 10.75 4.51 20.66
C LYS A 303 10.89 5.77 19.79
N LEU A 304 10.06 5.89 18.76
CA LEU A 304 10.03 7.07 17.90
C LEU A 304 9.66 8.32 18.71
N LYS A 305 8.71 8.22 19.64
CA LYS A 305 8.31 9.34 20.50
C LYS A 305 9.45 9.81 21.40
N GLN A 306 10.22 8.88 21.94
CA GLN A 306 11.41 9.22 22.71
C GLN A 306 12.44 9.96 21.85
N GLN A 307 12.76 9.46 20.66
CA GLN A 307 13.73 10.09 19.77
C GLN A 307 13.29 11.51 19.33
N ILE A 308 12.00 11.70 19.06
CA ILE A 308 11.43 13.00 18.73
C ILE A 308 11.49 13.95 19.93
N ASN A 309 11.18 13.48 21.14
CA ASN A 309 11.29 14.30 22.35
C ASN A 309 12.71 14.84 22.52
N GLU A 310 13.72 13.98 22.39
CA GLU A 310 15.13 14.36 22.50
C GLU A 310 15.50 15.41 21.46
N LEU A 311 15.02 15.26 20.23
CA LEU A 311 15.24 16.23 19.16
C LEU A 311 14.53 17.57 19.40
N VAL A 312 13.27 17.55 19.85
CA VAL A 312 12.52 18.77 20.19
C VAL A 312 13.22 19.53 21.30
N GLN A 313 13.66 18.85 22.35
CA GLN A 313 14.41 19.46 23.44
C GLN A 313 15.68 20.16 22.96
N TYR A 314 16.44 19.50 22.08
CA TYR A 314 17.62 20.06 21.46
C TYR A 314 17.30 21.31 20.63
N GLN A 315 16.30 21.23 19.73
CA GLN A 315 15.90 22.34 18.87
C GLN A 315 15.35 23.53 19.65
N ILE A 316 14.57 23.28 20.72
CA ILE A 316 14.08 24.35 21.59
C ILE A 316 15.26 25.08 22.21
N LYS A 317 16.21 24.33 22.79
CA LYS A 317 17.38 24.93 23.43
C LYS A 317 18.19 25.79 22.47
N ASP A 318 18.43 25.29 21.26
CA ASP A 318 19.18 26.00 20.23
C ASP A 318 18.47 27.30 19.81
N ASN A 319 17.16 27.24 19.54
CA ASN A 319 16.38 28.42 19.18
C ASN A 319 16.27 29.44 20.33
N LEU A 320 16.06 28.98 21.56
CA LEU A 320 16.03 29.88 22.74
C LEU A 320 17.35 30.64 22.89
N GLN A 321 18.49 29.98 22.71
CA GLN A 321 19.81 30.64 22.76
C GLN A 321 19.96 31.73 21.68
N GLU A 322 19.31 31.58 20.53
CA GLU A 322 19.31 32.60 19.49
C GLU A 322 18.43 33.79 19.88
N TYR A 323 17.22 33.53 20.37
CA TYR A 323 16.31 34.58 20.82
C TYR A 323 16.83 35.33 22.06
N GLU A 324 17.55 34.67 22.97
CA GLU A 324 18.19 35.28 24.14
C GLU A 324 19.23 36.35 23.79
N LYS A 325 19.80 36.32 22.58
CA LYS A 325 20.70 37.38 22.09
C LYS A 325 19.96 38.71 21.90
N ASN A 326 18.68 38.65 21.57
CA ASN A 326 17.85 39.81 21.26
C ASN A 326 16.90 40.18 22.41
N TYR A 327 16.43 39.18 23.17
CA TYR A 327 15.40 39.34 24.21
C TYR A 327 15.81 38.62 25.49
N LYS A 328 15.92 39.34 26.61
CA LYS A 328 16.37 38.77 27.89
C LYS A 328 15.23 38.30 28.80
N PHE A 329 14.27 37.55 28.25
CA PHE A 329 13.19 36.99 29.04
C PHE A 329 13.62 35.74 29.79
N GLU A 330 13.18 35.60 31.04
CA GLU A 330 13.32 34.34 31.78
C GLU A 330 12.24 33.34 31.34
N ILE A 331 12.66 32.19 30.84
CA ILE A 331 11.79 31.06 30.50
C ILE A 331 11.84 30.02 31.62
N THR A 332 10.70 29.72 32.21
CA THR A 332 10.60 28.79 33.34
C THR A 332 10.66 27.33 32.89
N GLN A 333 11.01 26.41 33.80
CA GLN A 333 10.97 24.97 33.52
C GLN A 333 9.56 24.45 33.19
N GLN A 334 8.51 25.08 33.71
CA GLN A 334 7.13 24.72 33.39
C GLN A 334 6.78 25.10 31.96
N GLU A 335 7.16 26.31 31.53
CA GLU A 335 6.98 26.77 30.14
C GLU A 335 7.74 25.86 29.17
N MET A 336 8.98 25.47 29.50
CA MET A 336 9.77 24.51 28.71
C MET A 336 9.05 23.17 28.54
N LYS A 337 8.58 22.57 29.64
CA LYS A 337 7.87 21.28 29.58
C LYS A 337 6.56 21.36 28.80
N GLN A 338 5.85 22.48 28.92
CA GLN A 338 4.62 22.69 28.17
C GLN A 338 4.91 22.85 26.68
N LEU A 339 5.92 23.63 26.32
CA LEU A 339 6.38 23.82 24.95
C LEU A 339 6.82 22.49 24.31
N GLU A 340 7.65 21.72 25.01
CA GLU A 340 8.07 20.38 24.58
C GLU A 340 6.87 19.49 24.30
N LYS A 341 5.93 19.40 25.25
CA LYS A 341 4.74 18.55 25.12
C LYS A 341 3.88 18.97 23.93
N ASP A 342 3.61 20.27 23.77
CA ASP A 342 2.75 20.78 22.73
C ASP A 342 3.35 20.55 21.32
N ILE A 343 4.66 20.77 21.16
CA ILE A 343 5.37 20.50 19.90
C ILE A 343 5.35 19.00 19.59
N VAL A 344 5.69 18.15 20.56
CA VAL A 344 5.72 16.70 20.38
C VAL A 344 4.34 16.19 19.97
N ASP A 345 3.28 16.59 20.68
CA ASP A 345 1.93 16.15 20.38
C ASP A 345 1.47 16.67 19.01
N GLN A 346 1.81 17.90 18.62
CA GLN A 346 1.57 18.45 17.27
C GLN A 346 2.28 17.64 16.18
N VAL A 347 3.56 17.29 16.38
CA VAL A 347 4.35 16.50 15.43
C VAL A 347 3.76 15.11 15.27
N PHE A 348 3.40 14.44 16.37
CA PHE A 348 2.77 13.11 16.34
C PHE A 348 1.39 13.09 15.69
N GLN A 349 0.64 14.17 15.80
CA GLN A 349 -0.65 14.33 15.15
C GLN A 349 -0.53 14.78 13.69
N SER A 350 0.66 15.15 13.22
CA SER A 350 0.89 15.58 11.85
C SER A 350 0.53 14.48 10.84
N LYS A 351 0.06 14.88 9.66
CA LYS A 351 -0.28 13.96 8.57
C LYS A 351 0.92 13.16 8.07
N PHE A 352 2.10 13.73 8.21
CA PHE A 352 3.35 13.08 7.87
C PHE A 352 3.71 11.93 8.82
N VAL A 353 3.56 12.11 10.14
CA VAL A 353 3.75 10.99 11.09
C VAL A 353 2.65 9.94 10.92
N GLN A 354 1.42 10.37 10.63
CA GLN A 354 0.31 9.47 10.29
C GLN A 354 0.60 8.62 9.05
N TYR A 355 1.33 9.12 8.04
CA TYR A 355 1.75 8.32 6.88
C TYR A 355 2.49 7.06 7.31
N PHE A 356 3.48 7.17 8.19
CA PHE A 356 4.22 6.00 8.67
C PHE A 356 3.39 5.14 9.59
N ASN A 357 2.64 5.74 10.51
CA ASN A 357 1.84 5.02 11.49
C ASN A 357 0.61 4.32 10.91
N ASN A 358 0.20 4.65 9.69
CA ASN A 358 -0.92 4.00 9.02
C ASN A 358 -0.45 2.95 8.00
N THR A 359 0.78 3.04 7.51
CA THR A 359 1.22 2.25 6.36
C THR A 359 1.88 0.94 6.80
N TYR A 360 1.12 -0.16 6.77
CA TYR A 360 1.57 -1.48 7.25
C TYR A 360 2.95 -1.94 6.74
N TRP A 361 3.26 -1.73 5.46
CA TRP A 361 4.53 -2.20 4.89
C TRP A 361 5.76 -1.45 5.43
N LEU A 362 5.58 -0.23 5.94
CA LEU A 362 6.62 0.54 6.64
C LEU A 362 6.87 0.02 8.06
N HIS A 363 5.99 -0.84 8.61
CA HIS A 363 6.18 -1.53 9.89
C HIS A 363 6.94 -2.87 9.77
N SER A 364 7.49 -3.17 8.60
CA SER A 364 8.41 -4.30 8.44
C SER A 364 9.68 -4.08 9.30
N ASN A 365 10.33 -5.15 9.77
CA ASN A 365 11.55 -5.10 10.61
C ASN A 365 12.80 -4.66 9.82
N ASN A 366 12.71 -3.53 9.11
CA ASN A 366 13.83 -2.98 8.37
C ASN A 366 14.35 -1.71 9.08
N PRO A 367 15.53 -1.76 9.73
CA PRO A 367 16.15 -0.61 10.40
C PRO A 367 16.32 0.62 9.49
N ASP A 368 16.59 0.41 8.20
CA ASP A 368 16.78 1.49 7.23
C ASP A 368 15.51 2.35 7.07
N ILE A 369 14.33 1.75 7.31
CA ILE A 369 13.05 2.45 7.27
C ILE A 369 12.89 3.35 8.49
N ASP A 370 13.21 2.84 9.68
CA ASP A 370 13.12 3.60 10.93
C ASP A 370 14.05 4.83 10.90
N ASP A 371 15.26 4.67 10.37
CA ASP A 371 16.24 5.77 10.23
C ASP A 371 15.77 6.82 9.21
N ALA A 372 15.23 6.37 8.06
CA ALA A 372 14.65 7.28 7.08
C ALA A 372 13.45 8.06 7.65
N ILE A 373 12.53 7.37 8.33
CA ILE A 373 11.40 7.97 9.05
C ILE A 373 11.90 9.08 9.96
N PHE A 374 12.86 8.77 10.83
CA PHE A 374 13.43 9.73 11.77
C PHE A 374 14.08 10.92 11.04
N ALA A 375 14.87 10.68 10.00
CA ALA A 375 15.53 11.74 9.24
C ALA A 375 14.55 12.73 8.61
N ILE A 376 13.39 12.25 8.14
CA ILE A 376 12.38 13.12 7.56
C ILE A 376 11.60 13.85 8.67
N ILE A 377 11.28 13.21 9.80
CA ILE A 377 10.68 13.90 10.95
C ILE A 377 11.59 15.04 11.41
N SER A 378 12.89 14.79 11.49
CA SER A 378 13.87 15.79 11.89
C SER A 378 13.92 17.01 10.99
N LYS A 379 13.62 16.86 9.68
CA LYS A 379 13.53 17.99 8.75
C LYS A 379 12.25 18.80 8.92
N ASN A 380 11.14 18.14 9.28
CA ASN A 380 9.82 18.75 9.39
C ASN A 380 9.52 19.31 10.78
N ILE A 381 10.42 19.13 11.76
CA ILE A 381 10.22 19.59 13.14
C ILE A 381 10.70 21.03 13.38
N ILE A 382 11.62 21.52 12.53
CA ILE A 382 12.30 22.81 12.72
C ILE A 382 11.28 23.96 12.71
N GLU A 383 10.41 24.01 11.71
CA GLU A 383 9.39 25.06 11.56
C GLU A 383 8.38 25.06 12.74
N PRO A 384 7.74 23.93 13.12
CA PRO A 384 6.90 23.88 14.31
C PRO A 384 7.58 24.34 15.60
N VAL A 385 8.86 24.02 15.79
CA VAL A 385 9.62 24.45 16.99
C VAL A 385 9.82 25.97 16.96
N SER A 386 10.26 26.52 15.83
CA SER A 386 10.48 27.97 15.67
C SER A 386 9.20 28.77 15.90
N GLU A 387 8.08 28.38 15.28
CA GLU A 387 6.78 29.06 15.45
C GLU A 387 6.33 29.10 16.91
N LYS A 388 6.47 27.98 17.62
CA LYS A 388 6.04 27.89 19.03
C LYS A 388 6.91 28.72 19.96
N ILE A 389 8.20 28.83 19.67
CA ILE A 389 9.11 29.69 20.41
C ILE A 389 8.80 31.16 20.13
N GLU A 390 8.56 31.53 18.87
CA GLU A 390 8.13 32.88 18.50
C GLU A 390 6.87 33.30 19.26
N ILE A 391 5.87 32.42 19.33
CA ILE A 391 4.63 32.66 20.09
C ILE A 391 4.94 32.88 21.58
N LEU A 392 5.84 32.08 22.17
CA LEU A 392 6.25 32.24 23.56
C LEU A 392 6.90 33.60 23.81
N PHE A 393 7.81 34.04 22.93
CA PHE A 393 8.45 35.35 23.04
C PHE A 393 7.46 36.49 22.84
N MET A 394 6.55 36.39 21.86
CA MET A 394 5.48 37.38 21.69
C MET A 394 4.60 37.50 22.93
N TYR A 395 4.25 36.36 23.55
CA TYR A 395 3.49 36.36 24.80
C TYR A 395 4.24 37.06 25.93
N LYS A 396 5.54 36.81 26.10
CA LYS A 396 6.36 37.51 27.09
C LYS A 396 6.47 39.01 26.84
N ILE A 397 6.58 39.43 25.58
CA ILE A 397 6.58 40.86 25.21
C ILE A 397 5.24 41.50 25.60
N LEU A 398 4.12 40.83 25.31
CA LEU A 398 2.79 41.34 25.67
C LEU A 398 2.60 41.48 27.18
N LEU A 399 3.07 40.51 27.96
CA LEU A 399 3.05 40.61 29.43
C LEU A 399 3.87 41.80 29.93
N LEU A 400 5.05 42.03 29.36
CA LEU A 400 5.87 43.18 29.72
C LEU A 400 5.19 44.51 29.37
N ILE A 401 4.50 44.58 28.23
CA ILE A 401 3.73 45.78 27.83
C ILE A 401 2.58 46.01 28.82
N ASP A 402 1.85 44.96 29.20
CA ASP A 402 0.75 45.04 30.17
C ASP A 402 1.24 45.51 31.55
N ASP A 403 2.41 45.04 31.99
CA ASP A 403 3.05 45.49 33.24
C ASP A 403 3.51 46.96 33.21
N LEU A 404 3.67 47.55 32.01
CA LEU A 404 4.13 48.93 31.81
C LEU A 404 3.00 49.96 31.62
N ILE A 405 1.77 49.49 31.34
CA ILE A 405 0.56 50.32 31.18
C ILE A 405 -0.16 50.43 32.54
#